data_AF-A0A419HA65-F1
#
_entry.id   AF-A0A419HA65-F1
#
_cell.length_a   1.000
_cell.length_b   1.000
_cell.length_c   1.000
_cell.angle_alpha   90.00
_cell.angle_beta   90.00
_cell.angle_gamma   90.00
#
_symmetry.space_group_name_H-M   'P 1'
#
loop_
_entity.id
_entity.type
_entity.pdbx_description
1 polymer ?
#
loop_
_entity_poly.entity_id
_entity_poly.type
_entity_poly.pdbx_seq_one_letter_code
_entity_poly.pdbx_strand_id
1 'polypeptide(L)'
;MNIIEPRNPGGQHKPASTWWPHTGIEAPHRLELQNLTEIDHGPGTAFTADLVHPHHGVIGRVSDSGPRGDTEFYTRDATVFGYDHLVAFTEQCRQDGEPLPPRWRGTTALLNAVVDESETARIVNSMRRSGTFLLRSYAPRSEYNGGAQRGQVLSTQMPLLSKAARETLAARLAAEPEHALLEDEIWQMFNGQQWTPMLPGPQRTAEQTIKRLAQVSAVRIRPDQPLWSRWSTEIEPGLYATGNVGADRFTVSEDSEPMVNCTEWCPCGGERETSRFETWNGHGLIEAGTVHARKRCRRLIAIE
;
A
#
# COMPACT_ATOMS: atom_id res chain seq x y z
N MET A 1 -25.59 9.43 -51.55
CA MET A 1 -24.62 10.39 -50.97
C MET A 1 -23.96 9.70 -49.79
N ASN A 2 -22.70 9.28 -49.96
CA ASN A 2 -21.91 8.68 -48.88
C ASN A 2 -21.32 9.83 -48.06
N ILE A 3 -21.75 9.97 -46.81
CA ILE A 3 -21.10 10.84 -45.84
C ILE A 3 -19.92 10.05 -45.29
N ILE A 4 -18.73 10.43 -45.76
CA ILE A 4 -17.47 9.97 -45.18
C ILE A 4 -17.26 10.79 -43.91
N GLU A 5 -17.43 10.17 -42.75
CA GLU A 5 -16.99 10.79 -41.49
C GLU A 5 -15.46 10.91 -41.47
N PRO A 6 -14.90 12.06 -41.08
CA PRO A 6 -13.47 12.24 -40.97
C PRO A 6 -12.93 11.40 -39.80
N ARG A 7 -12.01 10.49 -40.11
CA ARG A 7 -11.15 9.81 -39.12
C ARG A 7 -10.36 10.86 -38.36
N ASN A 8 -10.61 10.94 -37.06
CA ASN A 8 -9.88 11.78 -36.12
C ASN A 8 -8.43 11.24 -35.96
N PRO A 9 -7.38 11.90 -36.48
CA PRO A 9 -6.01 11.41 -36.38
C PRO A 9 -5.33 12.19 -35.25
N GLY A 10 -5.27 11.63 -34.03
CA GLY A 10 -4.57 12.35 -32.96
C GLY A 10 -4.84 11.95 -31.53
N GLY A 11 -5.53 10.84 -31.27
CA GLY A 11 -5.49 10.23 -29.95
C GLY A 11 -4.09 9.64 -29.74
N GLN A 12 -3.12 10.44 -29.31
CA GLN A 12 -1.89 9.92 -28.72
C GLN A 12 -2.33 9.05 -27.56
N HIS A 13 -2.23 7.73 -27.73
CA HIS A 13 -2.34 6.79 -26.62
C HIS A 13 -1.24 7.18 -25.63
N LYS A 14 -1.60 7.92 -24.59
CA LYS A 14 -0.73 8.11 -23.44
C LYS A 14 -0.44 6.70 -22.92
N PRO A 15 0.82 6.23 -22.92
CA PRO A 15 1.12 4.92 -22.39
C PRO A 15 0.58 4.85 -20.96
N ALA A 16 0.02 3.69 -20.59
CA ALA A 16 -0.48 3.48 -19.24
C ALA A 16 0.68 3.73 -18.26
N SER A 17 0.52 4.72 -17.37
CA SER A 17 1.53 4.99 -16.34
C SER A 17 1.59 3.82 -15.35
N THR A 18 2.79 3.50 -14.93
CA THR A 18 3.07 2.53 -13.88
C THR A 18 3.22 3.27 -12.55
N TRP A 19 2.43 2.86 -11.56
CA TRP A 19 2.51 3.40 -10.20
C TRP A 19 3.51 2.62 -9.35
N TRP A 20 4.38 3.34 -8.64
CA TRP A 20 5.36 2.80 -7.71
C TRP A 20 4.84 3.01 -6.28
N PRO A 21 4.28 1.96 -5.66
CA PRO A 21 3.45 2.12 -4.47
C PRO A 21 4.21 2.66 -3.26
N HIS A 22 5.54 2.54 -3.19
CA HIS A 22 6.29 2.93 -2.01
C HIS A 22 6.80 4.36 -2.09
N THR A 23 7.19 4.84 -3.27
CA THR A 23 7.70 6.20 -3.45
C THR A 23 6.72 7.18 -4.06
N GLY A 24 5.55 6.69 -4.47
CA GLY A 24 4.50 7.50 -5.06
C GLY A 24 4.85 8.02 -6.44
N ILE A 25 5.73 7.33 -7.16
CA ILE A 25 6.10 7.70 -8.53
C ILE A 25 5.10 7.11 -9.53
N GLU A 26 4.56 7.96 -10.39
CA GLU A 26 3.92 7.57 -11.64
C GLU A 26 4.93 7.78 -12.77
N ALA A 27 5.26 6.72 -13.51
CA ALA A 27 6.24 6.77 -14.58
C ALA A 27 5.76 5.97 -15.81
N PRO A 28 6.35 6.19 -17.01
CA PRO A 28 6.04 5.38 -18.19
C PRO A 28 6.25 3.87 -17.97
N HIS A 29 7.21 3.49 -17.13
CA HIS A 29 7.47 2.13 -16.71
C HIS A 29 8.25 2.12 -15.38
N ARG A 30 8.41 0.95 -14.77
CA ARG A 30 9.22 0.79 -13.55
C ARG A 30 10.70 0.56 -13.89
N LEU A 31 11.58 1.32 -13.25
CA LEU A 31 13.01 1.02 -13.21
C LEU A 31 13.28 0.19 -11.96
N GLU A 32 14.21 -0.76 -12.07
CA GLU A 32 14.55 -1.69 -10.99
C GLU A 32 16.04 -1.63 -10.68
N LEU A 33 16.41 -1.98 -9.45
CA LEU A 33 17.81 -2.20 -9.06
C LEU A 33 18.14 -3.68 -9.01
N GLN A 34 19.35 -4.00 -9.47
CA GLN A 34 19.99 -5.30 -9.28
C GLN A 34 21.37 -5.14 -8.67
N ASN A 35 21.87 -6.21 -8.05
CA ASN A 35 23.23 -6.27 -7.50
C ASN A 35 23.56 -5.14 -6.51
N LEU A 36 22.57 -4.69 -5.73
CA LEU A 36 22.77 -3.63 -4.72
C LEU A 36 23.80 -4.08 -3.69
N THR A 37 24.85 -3.28 -3.56
CA THR A 37 25.92 -3.44 -2.58
C THR A 37 25.98 -2.18 -1.74
N GLU A 38 25.83 -2.33 -0.43
CA GLU A 38 25.83 -1.25 0.56
C GLU A 38 27.09 -1.32 1.44
N ILE A 39 27.61 -0.15 1.82
CA ILE A 39 28.73 0.01 2.75
C ILE A 39 28.34 1.06 3.78
N ASP A 40 28.21 0.64 5.03
CA ASP A 40 27.94 1.53 6.16
C ASP A 40 29.18 2.31 6.55
N HIS A 41 29.07 3.64 6.53
CA HIS A 41 30.17 4.54 6.88
C HIS A 41 30.03 5.23 8.24
N GLY A 42 28.96 4.97 8.99
CA GLY A 42 28.67 5.60 10.29
C GLY A 42 27.68 6.76 10.18
N PRO A 43 27.99 7.88 9.47
CA PRO A 43 27.03 8.96 9.26
C PRO A 43 26.04 8.71 8.10
N GLY A 44 26.17 7.59 7.39
CA GLY A 44 25.29 7.19 6.28
C GLY A 44 25.78 5.94 5.57
N THR A 45 25.06 5.51 4.53
CA THR A 45 25.34 4.31 3.75
C THR A 45 25.71 4.72 2.32
N ALA A 46 26.88 4.28 1.85
CA ALA A 46 27.24 4.38 0.44
C ALA A 46 26.69 3.13 -0.27
N PHE A 47 26.30 3.25 -1.54
CA PHE A 47 25.82 2.09 -2.28
C PHE A 47 26.20 2.13 -3.75
N THR A 48 26.18 0.95 -4.37
CA THR A 48 26.24 0.79 -5.82
C THR A 48 25.23 -0.27 -6.27
N ALA A 49 24.55 -0.04 -7.40
CA ALA A 49 23.59 -0.97 -7.98
C ALA A 49 23.51 -0.84 -9.50
N ASP A 50 23.12 -1.90 -10.18
CA ASP A 50 22.79 -1.85 -11.61
C ASP A 50 21.35 -1.34 -11.79
N LEU A 51 21.16 -0.34 -12.65
CA LEU A 51 19.84 0.18 -13.04
C LEU A 51 19.30 -0.62 -14.21
N VAL A 52 18.08 -1.13 -14.08
CA VAL A 52 17.45 -2.02 -15.07
C VAL A 52 16.20 -1.37 -15.65
N HIS A 53 16.16 -1.32 -16.98
CA HIS A 53 15.00 -0.93 -17.78
C HIS A 53 14.29 -2.18 -18.34
N PRO A 54 12.95 -2.24 -18.31
CA PRO A 54 12.20 -3.46 -18.66
C PRO A 54 12.44 -3.96 -20.10
N HIS A 55 12.75 -3.05 -21.02
CA HIS A 55 12.99 -3.40 -22.44
C HIS A 55 14.47 -3.39 -22.86
N HIS A 56 15.35 -2.80 -22.04
CA HIS A 56 16.77 -2.62 -22.41
C HIS A 56 17.72 -3.42 -21.49
N GLY A 57 17.19 -4.07 -20.45
CA GLY A 57 17.99 -4.73 -19.44
C GLY A 57 18.78 -3.71 -18.62
N VAL A 58 20.02 -4.05 -18.25
CA VAL A 58 20.89 -3.16 -17.48
C VAL A 58 21.33 -1.97 -18.34
N ILE A 59 20.85 -0.77 -17.99
CA ILE A 59 21.11 0.49 -18.71
C ILE A 59 22.28 1.29 -18.12
N GLY A 60 22.69 1.00 -16.89
CA GLY A 60 23.82 1.64 -16.25
C GLY A 60 23.96 1.26 -14.79
N ARG A 61 24.78 2.01 -14.07
CA ARG A 61 25.00 1.87 -12.64
C ARG A 61 24.55 3.12 -11.91
N VAL A 62 23.91 2.92 -10.76
CA VAL A 62 23.61 3.96 -9.78
C VAL A 62 24.60 3.84 -8.64
N SER A 63 25.10 4.97 -8.14
CA SER A 63 25.93 4.98 -6.96
C SER A 63 25.70 6.20 -6.10
N ASP A 64 25.80 6.01 -4.79
CA ASP A 64 25.87 7.07 -3.79
C ASP A 64 27.16 6.89 -2.99
N SER A 65 27.89 7.99 -2.80
CA SER A 65 29.15 8.03 -2.05
C SER A 65 28.96 8.20 -0.53
N GLY A 66 27.71 8.14 -0.05
CA GLY A 66 27.34 8.25 1.36
C GLY A 66 26.80 9.63 1.74
N PRO A 67 26.88 10.06 3.01
CA PRO A 67 26.04 11.12 3.59
C PRO A 67 26.21 12.55 3.03
N ARG A 68 27.03 12.74 2.01
CA ARG A 68 27.22 14.01 1.29
C ARG A 68 27.25 13.84 -0.23
N GLY A 69 27.10 12.62 -0.74
CA GLY A 69 27.03 12.35 -2.17
C GLY A 69 25.60 12.49 -2.66
N ASP A 70 25.43 13.03 -3.86
CA ASP A 70 24.18 12.83 -4.59
C ASP A 70 24.21 11.43 -5.22
N THR A 71 23.04 10.84 -5.40
CA THR A 71 22.91 9.62 -6.20
C THR A 71 23.21 9.94 -7.67
N GLU A 72 24.23 9.26 -8.20
CA GLU A 72 24.75 9.46 -9.56
C GLU A 72 24.41 8.28 -10.48
N PHE A 73 24.31 8.56 -11.78
CA PHE A 73 24.08 7.56 -12.83
C PHE A 73 25.23 7.49 -13.81
N TYR A 74 25.75 6.29 -14.02
CA TYR A 74 26.81 5.95 -14.96
C TYR A 74 26.24 5.03 -16.04
N THR A 75 26.06 5.54 -17.25
CA THR A 75 25.51 4.76 -18.37
C THR A 75 26.44 3.60 -18.75
N ARG A 76 25.84 2.44 -19.07
CA ARG A 76 26.57 1.29 -19.61
C ARG A 76 26.86 1.46 -21.10
N ASP A 77 25.87 1.96 -21.84
CA ASP A 77 25.94 2.23 -23.27
C ASP A 77 25.07 3.46 -23.58
N ALA A 78 25.74 4.59 -23.83
CA ALA A 78 25.07 5.87 -24.08
C ALA A 78 24.22 5.86 -25.37
N THR A 79 24.48 4.94 -26.30
CA THR A 79 23.72 4.81 -27.55
C THR A 79 22.38 4.11 -27.35
N VAL A 80 22.25 3.30 -26.29
CA VAL A 80 21.00 2.61 -25.92
C VAL A 80 20.24 3.43 -24.89
N PHE A 81 20.91 3.85 -23.81
CA PHE A 81 20.29 4.63 -22.73
C PHE A 81 21.33 5.49 -22.01
N GLY A 82 21.56 6.69 -22.56
CA GLY A 82 22.39 7.73 -21.95
C GLY A 82 21.65 8.63 -20.94
N TYR A 83 22.38 9.62 -20.40
CA TYR A 83 21.84 10.59 -19.44
C TYR A 83 20.67 11.41 -19.99
N ASP A 84 20.71 11.82 -21.26
CA ASP A 84 19.61 12.56 -21.88
C ASP A 84 18.31 11.75 -21.93
N HIS A 85 18.40 10.43 -22.09
CA HIS A 85 17.23 9.55 -22.00
C HIS A 85 16.68 9.48 -20.58
N LEU A 86 17.55 9.47 -19.57
CA LEU A 86 17.14 9.52 -18.16
C LEU A 86 16.45 10.84 -17.81
N VAL A 87 16.94 11.97 -18.34
CA VAL A 87 16.29 13.28 -18.19
C VAL A 87 14.91 13.28 -18.84
N ALA A 88 14.81 12.83 -20.10
CA ALA A 88 13.53 12.77 -20.81
C ALA A 88 12.52 11.79 -20.15
N PHE A 89 13.01 10.72 -19.53
CA PHE A 89 12.19 9.82 -18.72
C PHE A 89 11.71 10.53 -17.43
N THR A 90 12.60 11.22 -16.73
CA THR A 90 12.29 11.97 -15.50
C THR A 90 11.20 13.03 -15.73
N GLU A 91 11.22 13.73 -16.86
CA GLU A 91 10.22 14.77 -17.21
C GLU A 91 8.79 14.20 -17.35
N GLN A 92 8.68 12.91 -17.69
CA GLN A 92 7.41 12.19 -17.79
C GLN A 92 6.93 11.65 -16.44
N CYS A 93 7.81 11.60 -15.44
CA CYS A 93 7.48 11.12 -14.11
C CYS A 93 6.71 12.16 -13.29
N ARG A 94 5.86 11.66 -12.40
CA ARG A 94 5.19 12.45 -11.36
C ARG A 94 5.45 11.78 -10.02
N GLN A 95 5.63 12.56 -8.96
CA GLN A 95 5.65 12.08 -7.59
C GLN A 95 4.43 12.64 -6.86
N ASP A 96 3.55 11.76 -6.38
CA ASP A 96 2.30 12.13 -5.72
C ASP A 96 1.44 13.11 -6.54
N GLY A 97 1.42 12.92 -7.87
CA GLY A 97 0.70 13.76 -8.83
C GLY A 97 1.48 14.98 -9.35
N GLU A 98 2.59 15.35 -8.72
CA GLU A 98 3.38 16.54 -9.08
C GLU A 98 4.58 16.21 -9.97
N PRO A 99 4.97 17.09 -10.92
CA PRO A 99 6.22 16.93 -11.66
C PRO A 99 7.44 16.85 -10.73
N LEU A 100 8.35 15.94 -11.05
CA LEU A 100 9.68 15.95 -10.44
C LEU A 100 10.41 17.27 -10.75
N PRO A 101 11.35 17.71 -9.88
CA PRO A 101 12.14 18.90 -10.13
C PRO A 101 12.83 18.86 -11.51
N PRO A 102 13.11 20.00 -12.15
CA PRO A 102 13.72 20.00 -13.48
C PRO A 102 15.17 19.51 -13.45
N ARG A 103 15.61 18.90 -14.56
CA ARG A 103 17.00 18.53 -14.86
C ARG A 103 17.62 17.61 -13.79
N TRP A 104 18.89 17.84 -13.45
CA TRP A 104 19.69 16.99 -12.58
C TRP A 104 19.02 16.73 -11.23
N ARG A 105 18.34 17.73 -10.64
CA ARG A 105 17.62 17.55 -9.36
C ARG A 105 16.48 16.54 -9.47
N GLY A 106 15.74 16.54 -10.57
CA GLY A 106 14.71 15.54 -10.83
C GLY A 106 15.29 14.16 -11.07
N THR A 107 16.42 14.10 -11.78
CA THR A 107 17.11 12.83 -12.04
C THR A 107 17.61 12.21 -10.73
N THR A 108 18.26 12.99 -9.87
CA THR A 108 18.68 12.54 -8.53
C THR A 108 17.46 12.11 -7.70
N ALA A 109 16.38 12.89 -7.69
CA ALA A 109 15.15 12.53 -6.97
C ALA A 109 14.54 11.23 -7.48
N LEU A 110 14.52 11.00 -8.80
CA LEU A 110 14.06 9.76 -9.40
C LEU A 110 14.94 8.58 -9.00
N LEU A 111 16.27 8.72 -9.05
CA LEU A 111 17.19 7.64 -8.70
C LEU A 111 17.06 7.27 -7.21
N ASN A 112 16.95 8.27 -6.32
CA ASN A 112 16.63 8.03 -4.91
C ASN A 112 15.30 7.27 -4.77
N ALA A 113 14.27 7.69 -5.50
CA ALA A 113 12.99 7.00 -5.49
C ALA A 113 13.06 5.55 -6.02
N VAL A 114 13.97 5.24 -6.96
CA VAL A 114 14.20 3.86 -7.42
C VAL A 114 14.82 3.00 -6.32
N VAL A 115 15.76 3.56 -5.55
CA VAL A 115 16.41 2.90 -4.40
C VAL A 115 15.38 2.64 -3.31
N ASP A 116 14.69 3.68 -2.85
CA ASP A 116 13.65 3.61 -1.80
C ASP A 116 12.53 2.62 -2.17
N GLU A 117 12.10 2.62 -3.44
CA GLU A 117 11.09 1.70 -3.95
C GLU A 117 11.59 0.24 -3.87
N SER A 118 12.85 0.00 -4.24
CA SER A 118 13.46 -1.33 -4.24
C SER A 118 13.72 -1.86 -2.82
N GLU A 119 14.15 -1.00 -1.90
CA GLU A 119 14.32 -1.32 -0.48
C GLU A 119 12.99 -1.59 0.20
N THR A 120 12.02 -0.68 0.04
CA THR A 120 10.70 -0.82 0.65
C THR A 120 9.97 -2.05 0.09
N ALA A 121 10.10 -2.37 -1.20
CA ALA A 121 9.55 -3.58 -1.78
C ALA A 121 10.13 -4.85 -1.12
N ARG A 122 11.42 -4.88 -0.78
CA ARG A 122 12.04 -5.99 -0.05
C ARG A 122 11.47 -6.13 1.37
N ILE A 123 11.24 -5.02 2.07
CA ILE A 123 10.63 -5.00 3.40
C ILE A 123 9.18 -5.52 3.32
N VAL A 124 8.38 -5.02 2.37
CA VAL A 124 6.99 -5.45 2.13
C VAL A 124 6.89 -6.92 1.74
N ASN A 125 7.80 -7.43 0.92
CA ASN A 125 7.85 -8.85 0.58
C ASN A 125 8.17 -9.73 1.80
N SER A 126 8.96 -9.20 2.74
CA SER A 126 9.28 -9.90 3.99
C SER A 126 8.12 -9.83 5.00
N MET A 127 7.36 -8.72 5.02
CA MET A 127 6.17 -8.55 5.86
C MET A 127 5.18 -9.71 5.73
N ARG A 128 4.88 -10.14 4.50
CA ARG A 128 3.92 -11.24 4.27
C ARG A 128 4.40 -12.57 4.84
N ARG A 129 5.72 -12.83 4.79
CA ARG A 129 6.32 -14.08 5.28
C ARG A 129 6.43 -14.09 6.81
N SER A 130 6.73 -12.94 7.40
CA SER A 130 6.95 -12.78 8.83
C SER A 130 5.69 -12.43 9.61
N GLY A 131 4.55 -12.20 8.94
CA GLY A 131 3.30 -11.82 9.59
C GLY A 131 3.32 -10.42 10.24
N THR A 132 4.26 -9.56 9.84
CA THR A 132 4.44 -8.25 10.46
C THR A 132 3.50 -7.20 9.90
N PHE A 133 3.37 -6.07 10.57
CA PHE A 133 2.67 -4.88 10.09
C PHE A 133 3.69 -3.77 9.87
N LEU A 134 3.52 -2.99 8.80
CA LEU A 134 4.45 -1.93 8.44
C LEU A 134 3.79 -0.57 8.58
N LEU A 135 4.54 0.37 9.14
CA LEU A 135 4.16 1.77 9.23
C LEU A 135 5.34 2.67 8.86
N ARG A 136 5.07 3.93 8.55
CA ARG A 136 6.07 4.97 8.31
C ARG A 136 5.46 6.34 8.58
N SER A 137 6.28 7.34 8.90
CA SER A 137 5.83 8.73 8.84
C SER A 137 5.71 9.18 7.38
N TYR A 138 4.81 10.12 7.14
CA TYR A 138 4.60 10.71 5.83
C TYR A 138 4.25 12.19 6.00
N ALA A 139 5.01 13.05 5.33
CA ALA A 139 4.66 14.45 5.13
C ALA A 139 4.36 14.64 3.63
N PRO A 140 3.21 15.21 3.24
CA PRO A 140 3.03 15.65 1.87
C PRO A 140 4.02 16.76 1.52
N ARG A 141 4.13 17.06 0.23
CA ARG A 141 4.85 18.25 -0.22
C ARG A 141 4.19 19.52 0.36
N SER A 142 5.01 20.44 0.83
CA SER A 142 4.66 21.73 1.41
C SER A 142 5.59 22.81 0.83
N GLU A 143 5.40 24.05 1.25
CA GLU A 143 6.32 25.14 0.88
C GLU A 143 7.72 24.99 1.51
N TYR A 144 7.82 24.22 2.59
CA TYR A 144 9.06 24.03 3.37
C TYR A 144 9.82 22.75 3.01
N ASN A 145 9.19 21.79 2.32
CA ASN A 145 9.84 20.58 1.83
C ASN A 145 9.72 20.46 0.29
N GLY A 146 10.82 20.10 -0.38
CA GLY A 146 10.89 20.07 -1.85
C GLY A 146 10.09 18.93 -2.52
N GLY A 147 9.41 18.11 -1.73
CA GLY A 147 8.69 16.90 -2.14
C GLY A 147 8.13 16.18 -0.91
N ALA A 148 7.33 15.14 -1.13
CA ALA A 148 6.79 14.34 -0.04
C ALA A 148 7.91 13.60 0.72
N GLN A 149 7.87 13.68 2.04
CA GLN A 149 8.83 13.04 2.93
C GLN A 149 8.24 11.72 3.44
N ARG A 150 9.05 10.66 3.41
CA ARG A 150 8.68 9.33 3.85
C ARG A 150 9.73 8.91 4.88
N GLY A 151 9.30 8.67 6.11
CA GLY A 151 10.21 8.19 7.14
C GLY A 151 10.61 6.74 6.93
N GLN A 152 11.52 6.28 7.78
CA GLN A 152 11.92 4.87 7.83
C GLN A 152 10.70 3.97 8.06
N VAL A 153 10.67 2.83 7.36
CA VAL A 153 9.64 1.82 7.58
C VAL A 153 9.89 1.10 8.90
N LEU A 154 8.94 1.20 9.82
CA LEU A 154 8.93 0.45 11.08
C LEU A 154 8.06 -0.80 10.94
N SER A 155 8.45 -1.88 11.62
CA SER A 155 7.71 -3.15 11.62
C SER A 155 7.21 -3.51 13.02
N THR A 156 5.96 -3.97 13.13
CA THR A 156 5.38 -4.50 14.37
C THR A 156 4.89 -5.94 14.17
N GLN A 157 4.68 -6.67 15.28
CA GLN A 157 4.51 -8.14 15.25
C GLN A 157 3.14 -8.64 14.74
N MET A 158 2.13 -7.79 14.53
CA MET A 158 0.80 -8.23 14.05
C MET A 158 0.08 -7.17 13.20
N PRO A 159 -0.76 -7.58 12.22
CA PRO A 159 -1.67 -6.68 11.50
C PRO A 159 -2.62 -5.93 12.46
N LEU A 160 -2.68 -4.59 12.33
CA LEU A 160 -3.54 -3.74 13.15
C LEU A 160 -4.82 -3.35 12.39
N LEU A 161 -5.85 -4.19 12.47
CA LEU A 161 -7.10 -3.97 11.75
C LEU A 161 -8.01 -2.97 12.44
N SER A 162 -8.14 -3.03 13.78
CA SER A 162 -9.13 -2.22 14.49
C SER A 162 -8.64 -0.79 14.70
N LYS A 163 -9.56 0.18 14.60
CA LYS A 163 -9.23 1.59 14.85
C LYS A 163 -8.59 1.79 16.24
N ALA A 164 -9.16 1.16 17.27
CA ALA A 164 -8.64 1.26 18.64
C ALA A 164 -7.21 0.72 18.81
N ALA A 165 -6.85 -0.37 18.13
CA ALA A 165 -5.49 -0.89 18.15
C ALA A 165 -4.51 0.06 17.45
N ARG A 166 -4.93 0.66 16.33
CA ARG A 166 -4.15 1.69 15.62
C ARG A 166 -3.97 2.96 16.45
N GLU A 167 -5.01 3.42 17.14
CA GLU A 167 -4.96 4.56 18.06
C GLU A 167 -4.01 4.30 19.24
N THR A 168 -4.05 3.08 19.80
CA THR A 168 -3.13 2.67 20.87
C THR A 168 -1.68 2.67 20.39
N LEU A 169 -1.41 2.16 19.18
CA LEU A 169 -0.08 2.22 18.60
C LEU A 169 0.37 3.67 18.35
N ALA A 170 -0.51 4.51 17.80
CA ALA A 170 -0.21 5.92 17.56
C ALA A 170 0.20 6.64 18.85
N ALA A 171 -0.55 6.42 19.93
CA ALA A 171 -0.26 7.00 21.24
C ALA A 171 1.07 6.51 21.80
N ARG A 172 1.42 5.23 21.59
CA ARG A 172 2.72 4.68 22.00
C ARG A 172 3.87 5.33 21.24
N LEU A 173 3.76 5.43 19.92
CA LEU A 173 4.79 6.06 19.07
C LEU A 173 4.98 7.53 19.43
N ALA A 174 3.89 8.26 19.72
CA ALA A 174 3.97 9.65 20.14
C ALA A 174 4.67 9.85 21.50
N ALA A 175 4.75 8.82 22.33
CA ALA A 175 5.45 8.86 23.62
C ALA A 175 6.96 8.57 23.51
N GLU A 176 7.44 8.12 22.34
CA GLU A 176 8.84 7.78 22.06
C GLU A 176 9.48 8.94 21.26
N PRO A 177 10.43 9.72 21.82
CA PRO A 177 10.99 10.89 21.14
C PRO A 177 11.61 10.61 19.76
N GLU A 178 12.18 9.42 19.57
CA GLU A 178 12.72 8.93 18.30
C GLU A 178 11.66 8.69 17.21
N HIS A 179 10.38 8.68 17.59
CA HIS A 179 9.23 8.45 16.71
C HIS A 179 8.23 9.61 16.76
N ALA A 180 8.61 10.73 17.38
CA ALA A 180 7.79 11.93 17.37
C ALA A 180 7.61 12.43 15.92
N LEU A 181 6.36 12.55 15.50
CA LEU A 181 6.01 13.15 14.22
C LEU A 181 6.30 14.65 14.23
N LEU A 182 6.81 15.17 13.12
CA LEU A 182 6.92 16.61 12.90
C LEU A 182 5.53 17.22 12.62
N GLU A 183 5.48 18.56 12.59
CA GLU A 183 4.28 19.30 12.19
C GLU A 183 3.83 18.85 10.78
N ASP A 184 2.53 18.59 10.62
CA ASP A 184 1.87 18.07 9.41
C ASP A 184 2.22 16.64 8.98
N GLU A 185 3.07 15.92 9.72
CA GLU A 185 3.29 14.50 9.47
C GLU A 185 2.13 13.64 9.95
N ILE A 186 1.87 12.56 9.21
CA ILE A 186 0.94 11.51 9.60
C ILE A 186 1.62 10.16 9.60
N TRP A 187 1.13 9.26 10.45
CA TRP A 187 1.44 7.84 10.31
C TRP A 187 0.69 7.25 9.13
N GLN A 188 1.43 6.62 8.22
CA GLN A 188 0.89 5.71 7.21
C GLN A 188 1.12 4.27 7.62
N MET A 189 0.20 3.39 7.23
CA MET A 189 0.35 1.94 7.31
C MET A 189 0.36 1.34 5.90
N PHE A 190 1.13 0.28 5.70
CA PHE A 190 1.01 -0.51 4.48
C PHE A 190 -0.18 -1.46 4.64
N ASN A 191 -1.26 -1.20 3.91
CA ASN A 191 -2.50 -1.94 4.07
C ASN A 191 -2.48 -3.32 3.40
N GLY A 192 -1.34 -3.76 2.86
CA GLY A 192 -1.21 -4.99 2.06
C GLY A 192 -1.20 -4.74 0.55
N GLN A 193 -1.54 -3.53 0.09
CA GLN A 193 -1.48 -3.14 -1.33
C GLN A 193 -0.76 -1.80 -1.51
N GLN A 194 -1.08 -0.82 -0.67
CA GLN A 194 -0.54 0.53 -0.74
C GLN A 194 -0.37 1.13 0.65
N TRP A 195 0.30 2.27 0.72
CA TRP A 195 0.38 3.06 1.95
C TRP A 195 -0.88 3.90 2.10
N THR A 196 -1.52 3.82 3.27
CA THR A 196 -2.74 4.58 3.61
C THR A 196 -2.57 5.24 4.97
N PRO A 197 -3.29 6.34 5.27
CA PRO A 197 -3.32 6.88 6.64
C PRO A 197 -3.65 5.78 7.65
N MET A 198 -2.88 5.72 8.74
CA MET A 198 -3.07 4.69 9.78
C MET A 198 -4.39 4.89 10.50
N LEU A 199 -4.80 6.15 10.72
CA LEU A 199 -6.06 6.54 11.32
C LEU A 199 -6.97 7.18 10.25
N PRO A 200 -7.58 6.38 9.36
CA PRO A 200 -8.46 6.92 8.33
C PRO A 200 -9.73 7.51 8.95
N GLY A 201 -10.42 8.33 8.16
CA GLY A 201 -11.75 8.82 8.51
C GLY A 201 -12.79 7.69 8.68
N PRO A 202 -14.01 8.01 9.10
CA PRO A 202 -15.06 7.02 9.30
C PRO A 202 -15.36 6.26 8.00
N GLN A 203 -15.23 4.94 8.04
CA GLN A 203 -15.48 4.05 6.89
C GLN A 203 -16.95 4.01 6.46
N ARG A 204 -17.87 4.29 7.40
CA ARG A 204 -19.31 4.25 7.17
C ARG A 204 -20.00 5.44 7.83
N THR A 205 -21.06 5.93 7.19
CA THR A 205 -21.94 6.93 7.81
C THR A 205 -22.76 6.30 8.94
N ALA A 206 -23.35 7.13 9.81
CA ALA A 206 -24.26 6.66 10.85
C ALA A 206 -25.46 5.89 10.26
N GLU A 207 -26.01 6.38 9.15
CA GLU A 207 -27.12 5.74 8.43
C GLU A 207 -26.74 4.35 7.90
N GLN A 208 -25.56 4.21 7.31
CA GLN A 208 -25.05 2.93 6.82
C GLN A 208 -24.83 1.94 7.97
N THR A 209 -24.31 2.43 9.10
CA THR A 209 -24.12 1.64 10.33
C THR A 209 -25.45 1.13 10.85
N ILE A 210 -26.44 2.00 11.02
CA ILE A 210 -27.79 1.64 11.49
C ILE A 210 -28.43 0.63 10.55
N LYS A 211 -28.38 0.87 9.23
CA LYS A 211 -28.92 -0.05 8.23
C LYS A 211 -28.30 -1.44 8.37
N ARG A 212 -26.97 -1.53 8.50
CA ARG A 212 -26.29 -2.82 8.59
C ARG A 212 -26.65 -3.56 9.89
N LEU A 213 -26.66 -2.86 11.02
CA LEU A 213 -27.06 -3.46 12.31
C LEU A 213 -28.50 -3.98 12.28
N ALA A 214 -29.42 -3.26 11.63
CA ALA A 214 -30.80 -3.70 11.47
C ALA A 214 -30.93 -4.98 10.62
N GLN A 215 -30.22 -5.07 9.49
CA GLN A 215 -30.21 -6.26 8.62
C GLN A 215 -29.75 -7.52 9.36
N VAL A 216 -28.68 -7.38 10.14
CA VAL A 216 -28.10 -8.50 10.90
C VAL A 216 -29.01 -8.89 12.07
N SER A 217 -29.59 -7.89 12.76
CA SER A 217 -30.52 -8.14 13.87
C SER A 217 -31.76 -8.91 13.42
N ALA A 218 -32.24 -8.67 12.19
CA ALA A 218 -33.38 -9.38 11.62
C ALA A 218 -33.15 -10.89 11.42
N VAL A 219 -31.89 -11.33 11.25
CA VAL A 219 -31.53 -12.74 11.02
C VAL A 219 -30.85 -13.43 12.21
N ARG A 220 -30.39 -12.65 13.20
CA ARG A 220 -29.65 -13.15 14.37
C ARG A 220 -30.56 -13.84 15.40
N ILE A 221 -31.82 -13.43 15.52
CA ILE A 221 -32.73 -13.94 16.56
C ILE A 221 -33.23 -15.34 16.18
N ARG A 222 -32.67 -16.36 16.83
CA ARG A 222 -33.14 -17.75 16.76
C ARG A 222 -33.45 -18.25 18.18
N PRO A 223 -34.70 -18.10 18.66
CA PRO A 223 -35.07 -18.37 20.05
C PRO A 223 -34.94 -19.86 20.42
N ASP A 224 -34.76 -20.73 19.44
CA ASP A 224 -34.61 -22.18 19.54
C ASP A 224 -33.15 -22.65 19.59
N GLN A 225 -32.16 -21.76 19.46
CA GLN A 225 -30.74 -22.14 19.41
C GLN A 225 -29.97 -21.81 20.71
N PRO A 226 -29.11 -22.72 21.19
CA PRO A 226 -28.20 -22.44 22.30
C PRO A 226 -27.29 -21.24 22.00
N LEU A 227 -26.96 -20.43 23.01
CA LEU A 227 -26.14 -19.21 22.87
C LEU A 227 -24.74 -19.43 22.28
N TRP A 228 -24.20 -20.65 22.41
CA TRP A 228 -22.91 -21.06 21.86
C TRP A 228 -22.98 -21.54 20.40
N SER A 229 -24.17 -21.63 19.82
CA SER A 229 -24.35 -22.06 18.45
C SER A 229 -23.86 -20.98 17.48
N ARG A 230 -23.14 -21.42 16.46
CA ARG A 230 -22.75 -20.57 15.33
C ARG A 230 -23.90 -20.48 14.35
N TRP A 231 -24.15 -19.29 13.82
CA TRP A 231 -25.11 -19.06 12.76
C TRP A 231 -24.40 -18.43 11.56
N SER A 232 -24.92 -18.71 10.36
CA SER A 232 -24.52 -18.08 9.11
C SER A 232 -25.77 -17.95 8.24
N THR A 233 -26.09 -16.72 7.84
CA THR A 233 -27.30 -16.40 7.09
C THR A 233 -26.99 -15.33 6.06
N GLU A 234 -27.50 -15.50 4.84
CA GLU A 234 -27.45 -14.47 3.80
C GLU A 234 -28.37 -13.30 4.19
N ILE A 235 -27.81 -12.08 4.22
CA ILE A 235 -28.54 -10.85 4.59
C ILE A 235 -28.88 -10.00 3.36
N GLU A 236 -28.11 -10.14 2.29
CA GLU A 236 -28.32 -9.57 0.94
C GLU A 236 -27.72 -10.56 -0.07
N PRO A 237 -28.13 -10.56 -1.35
CA PRO A 237 -27.57 -11.45 -2.36
C PRO A 237 -26.03 -11.41 -2.41
N GLY A 238 -25.39 -12.53 -2.09
CA GLY A 238 -23.93 -12.67 -2.03
C GLY A 238 -23.27 -12.10 -0.76
N LEU A 239 -24.03 -11.72 0.26
CA LEU A 239 -23.53 -11.15 1.51
C LEU A 239 -24.05 -11.95 2.71
N TYR A 240 -23.13 -12.56 3.44
CA TYR A 240 -23.45 -13.47 4.54
C TYR A 240 -23.02 -12.87 5.87
N ALA A 241 -23.92 -12.89 6.85
CA ALA A 241 -23.58 -12.57 8.23
C ALA A 241 -23.37 -13.88 9.01
N THR A 242 -22.31 -13.92 9.80
CA THR A 242 -21.90 -15.07 10.60
C THR A 242 -21.54 -14.62 12.01
N GLY A 243 -22.00 -15.33 13.03
CA GLY A 243 -21.64 -15.05 14.42
C GLY A 243 -22.03 -16.17 15.36
N ASN A 244 -21.93 -15.90 16.66
CA ASN A 244 -22.53 -16.77 17.69
C ASN A 244 -23.81 -16.11 18.20
N VAL A 245 -24.83 -16.89 18.55
CA VAL A 245 -26.15 -16.37 18.94
C VAL A 245 -26.05 -15.39 20.13
N GLY A 246 -25.24 -15.73 21.13
CA GLY A 246 -25.02 -14.88 22.32
C GLY A 246 -23.90 -13.84 22.20
N ALA A 247 -23.12 -13.82 21.12
CA ALA A 247 -21.99 -12.89 21.00
C ALA A 247 -22.43 -11.56 20.41
N ASP A 248 -21.96 -10.46 20.99
CA ASP A 248 -22.17 -9.13 20.42
C ASP A 248 -21.41 -8.93 19.09
N ARG A 249 -20.35 -9.71 18.87
CA ARG A 249 -19.53 -9.67 17.67
C ARG A 249 -20.06 -10.61 16.58
N PHE A 250 -20.04 -10.11 15.34
CA PHE A 250 -20.35 -10.89 14.14
C PHE A 250 -19.49 -10.42 12.96
N THR A 251 -19.37 -11.27 11.95
CA THR A 251 -18.65 -10.98 10.71
C THR A 251 -19.63 -10.99 9.55
N VAL A 252 -19.52 -10.03 8.64
CA VAL A 252 -20.22 -10.00 7.37
C VAL A 252 -19.19 -10.22 6.27
N SER A 253 -19.44 -11.14 5.33
CA SER A 253 -18.52 -11.50 4.24
C SER A 253 -19.25 -11.66 2.91
N GLU A 254 -18.54 -11.42 1.81
CA GLU A 254 -19.04 -11.62 0.43
C GLU A 254 -19.14 -13.11 0.02
N ASP A 255 -18.89 -14.03 0.96
CA ASP A 255 -19.09 -15.46 0.77
C ASP A 255 -19.65 -16.11 2.03
N SER A 256 -20.17 -17.32 1.89
CA SER A 256 -20.76 -18.11 2.98
C SER A 256 -19.70 -18.71 3.91
N GLU A 257 -18.41 -18.44 3.68
CA GLU A 257 -17.32 -19.07 4.42
C GLU A 257 -17.09 -18.33 5.73
N PRO A 258 -17.38 -18.97 6.87
CA PRO A 258 -17.57 -18.26 8.12
C PRO A 258 -16.26 -17.86 8.79
N MET A 259 -15.12 -18.39 8.32
CA MET A 259 -13.80 -18.18 8.92
C MET A 259 -12.99 -17.14 8.15
N VAL A 260 -12.46 -16.18 8.89
CA VAL A 260 -11.53 -15.15 8.44
C VAL A 260 -10.34 -15.18 9.41
N ASN A 261 -9.13 -15.31 8.89
CA ASN A 261 -7.89 -15.24 9.68
C ASN A 261 -7.23 -13.87 9.44
N CYS A 262 -7.41 -12.98 10.41
CA CYS A 262 -6.86 -11.62 10.39
C CYS A 262 -5.48 -11.49 11.04
N THR A 263 -4.96 -12.56 11.66
CA THR A 263 -3.68 -12.49 12.39
C THR A 263 -2.48 -12.70 11.46
N GLU A 264 -2.70 -13.18 10.25
CA GLU A 264 -1.66 -13.52 9.29
C GLU A 264 -1.98 -13.00 7.89
N TRP A 265 -0.95 -12.51 7.21
CA TRP A 265 -1.03 -12.17 5.79
C TRP A 265 -1.13 -13.43 4.93
N CYS A 266 -1.85 -13.31 3.82
CA CYS A 266 -1.93 -14.35 2.81
C CYS A 266 -0.57 -14.52 2.11
N PRO A 267 0.03 -15.74 2.14
CA PRO A 267 1.31 -16.01 1.49
C PRO A 267 1.15 -16.43 0.01
N CYS A 268 -0.07 -16.65 -0.48
CA CYS A 268 -0.28 -17.12 -1.84
C CYS A 268 0.21 -16.08 -2.87
N GLY A 269 1.00 -16.43 -3.87
CA GLY A 269 1.38 -15.50 -4.96
C GLY A 269 0.29 -15.34 -6.03
N GLY A 270 0.47 -14.40 -6.95
CA GLY A 270 -0.34 -14.26 -8.18
C GLY A 270 -1.69 -13.56 -8.02
N GLU A 271 -2.52 -13.67 -9.05
CA GLU A 271 -3.94 -13.26 -9.03
C GLU A 271 -4.71 -14.14 -8.04
N ARG A 272 -5.47 -13.50 -7.14
CA ARG A 272 -6.16 -14.17 -6.03
C ARG A 272 -7.64 -13.87 -6.12
N GLU A 273 -8.46 -14.89 -5.99
CA GLU A 273 -9.86 -14.69 -5.65
C GLU A 273 -9.93 -14.07 -4.24
N THR A 274 -10.63 -12.94 -4.15
CA THR A 274 -10.72 -12.16 -2.91
C THR A 274 -12.15 -12.16 -2.40
N SER A 275 -12.30 -12.04 -1.08
CA SER A 275 -13.59 -11.86 -0.42
C SER A 275 -13.42 -10.75 0.60
N ARG A 276 -14.28 -9.72 0.52
CA ARG A 276 -14.32 -8.69 1.56
C ARG A 276 -15.02 -9.21 2.80
N PHE A 277 -14.58 -8.69 3.94
CA PHE A 277 -15.20 -8.95 5.21
C PHE A 277 -15.26 -7.69 6.06
N GLU A 278 -16.21 -7.70 6.99
CA GLU A 278 -16.39 -6.68 8.00
C GLU A 278 -16.70 -7.36 9.32
N THR A 279 -16.01 -6.97 10.39
CA THR A 279 -16.31 -7.43 11.75
C THR A 279 -16.96 -6.31 12.54
N TRP A 280 -18.09 -6.61 13.14
CA TRP A 280 -18.98 -5.67 13.80
C TRP A 280 -19.18 -6.05 15.26
N ASN A 281 -19.58 -5.09 16.08
CA ASN A 281 -20.24 -5.31 17.38
C ASN A 281 -21.62 -4.62 17.38
N GLY A 282 -22.32 -4.63 18.51
CA GLY A 282 -23.61 -3.97 18.68
C GLY A 282 -23.57 -2.44 18.57
N HIS A 283 -22.38 -1.84 18.46
CA HIS A 283 -22.18 -0.39 18.38
C HIS A 283 -21.73 0.08 17.00
N GLY A 284 -21.10 -0.78 16.20
CA GLY A 284 -20.66 -0.43 14.85
C GLY A 284 -19.57 -1.34 14.28
N LEU A 285 -18.97 -0.86 13.21
CA LEU A 285 -17.87 -1.54 12.52
C LEU A 285 -16.59 -1.46 13.35
N ILE A 286 -15.95 -2.61 13.59
CA ILE A 286 -14.70 -2.72 14.34
C ILE A 286 -13.51 -2.80 13.39
N GLU A 287 -13.62 -3.66 12.38
CA GLU A 287 -12.53 -4.04 11.47
C GLU A 287 -13.11 -4.34 10.08
N ALA A 288 -12.40 -3.98 9.02
CA ALA A 288 -12.75 -4.33 7.66
C ALA A 288 -11.49 -4.68 6.86
N GLY A 289 -11.67 -5.48 5.82
CA GLY A 289 -10.56 -5.85 4.96
C GLY A 289 -10.96 -6.84 3.89
N THR A 290 -9.93 -7.32 3.19
CA THR A 290 -10.05 -8.32 2.14
C THR A 290 -9.22 -9.55 2.52
N VAL A 291 -9.77 -10.75 2.34
CA VAL A 291 -9.06 -12.03 2.52
C VAL A 291 -9.04 -12.85 1.25
N HIS A 292 -8.16 -13.85 1.22
CA HIS A 292 -8.14 -14.84 0.15
C HIS A 292 -9.37 -15.75 0.23
N ALA A 293 -10.20 -15.76 -0.82
CA ALA A 293 -11.49 -16.48 -0.85
C ALA A 293 -11.37 -18.00 -0.73
N ARG A 294 -10.20 -18.59 -1.03
CA ARG A 294 -9.98 -20.04 -0.88
C ARG A 294 -10.19 -20.46 0.57
N LYS A 295 -11.11 -21.40 0.80
CA LYS A 295 -11.49 -21.94 2.13
C LYS A 295 -10.31 -22.29 3.03
N ARG A 296 -9.24 -22.85 2.47
CA ARG A 296 -8.03 -23.28 3.22
C ARG A 296 -7.07 -22.13 3.55
N CYS A 297 -7.22 -20.96 2.93
CA CYS A 297 -6.35 -19.82 3.17
C CYS A 297 -7.06 -18.81 4.07
N ARG A 298 -8.11 -18.11 3.59
CA ARG A 298 -8.89 -17.11 4.34
C ARG A 298 -8.04 -16.10 5.15
N ARG A 299 -6.78 -15.89 4.74
CA ARG A 299 -5.81 -14.99 5.36
C ARG A 299 -5.89 -13.60 4.76
N LEU A 300 -5.46 -12.61 5.52
CA LEU A 300 -5.51 -11.18 5.17
C LEU A 300 -4.74 -10.87 3.88
N ILE A 301 -5.41 -10.27 2.91
CA ILE A 301 -4.79 -9.72 1.70
C ILE A 301 -4.60 -8.22 1.86
N ALA A 302 -5.64 -7.52 2.35
CA ALA A 302 -5.63 -6.08 2.55
C ALA A 302 -6.46 -5.65 3.77
N ILE A 303 -6.06 -4.56 4.40
CA ILE A 303 -6.79 -3.84 5.44
C ILE A 303 -7.53 -2.66 4.78
N GLU A 304 -8.78 -2.44 5.18
CA GLU A 304 -9.60 -1.30 4.74
C GLU A 304 -9.74 -0.26 5.86
#